data_AF-A0A2D8JN95-F1
#
_entry.id   AF-A0A2D8JN95-F1
#
_cell.length_a   1.000
_cell.length_b   1.000
_cell.length_c   1.000
_cell.angle_alpha   90.00
_cell.angle_beta   90.00
_cell.angle_gamma   90.00
#
_symmetry.space_group_name_H-M   'P 1'
#
loop_
_entity.id
_entity.type
_entity.pdbx_description
1 polymer ?
#
loop_
_entity_poly.entity_id
_entity_poly.type
_entity_poly.pdbx_seq_one_letter_code
_entity_poly.pdbx_strand_id
1 'polypeptide(L)'
;MKEYVNLYAYKDNFFLILTISFLLISILKSIYWKHTILLLKGLFYQRYSNQFLREDNVFTERVNIITSFILILNLSLLIAYFFDITLLYKLMLIIIKVALFYLIKVVIIWSISKVFMLREIGKLAIFFSLLFDRAFGILIFPFLFFLYFFFFETIIISTLIILLFITFFILKIFWLWKIGKFNFGFSHFYIFLYLCIVEIFPVLLLVKNKI
;
A
#
# COMPACT_ATOMS: atom_id res chain seq x y z
N MET A 1 7.08 -2.22 38.07
CA MET A 1 5.61 -2.06 37.94
C MET A 1 5.22 -1.11 36.79
N LYS A 2 5.76 0.11 36.70
CA LYS A 2 5.52 1.04 35.56
C LYS A 2 5.88 0.47 34.18
N GLU A 3 6.96 -0.30 34.06
CA GLU A 3 7.35 -0.93 32.78
C GLU A 3 6.37 -2.01 32.32
N TYR A 4 5.87 -2.86 33.24
CA TYR A 4 4.87 -3.87 32.92
C TYR A 4 3.54 -3.24 32.48
N VAL A 5 3.08 -2.19 33.17
CA VAL A 5 1.87 -1.45 32.78
C VAL A 5 2.01 -0.86 31.37
N ASN A 6 3.18 -0.32 31.02
CA ASN A 6 3.46 0.17 29.67
C ASN A 6 3.47 -0.94 28.62
N LEU A 7 3.88 -2.16 28.97
CA LEU A 7 3.96 -3.30 28.06
C LEU A 7 2.57 -3.90 27.74
N TYR A 8 1.66 -3.90 28.71
CA TYR A 8 0.26 -4.28 28.49
C TYR A 8 -0.50 -3.20 27.70
N ALA A 9 -0.38 -1.93 28.12
CA ALA A 9 -0.99 -0.81 27.39
C ALA A 9 -0.45 -0.70 25.94
N TYR A 10 0.80 -1.10 25.70
CA TYR A 10 1.35 -1.26 24.36
C TYR A 10 0.52 -2.26 23.56
N LYS A 11 0.42 -3.51 24.00
CA LYS A 11 -0.32 -4.57 23.27
C LYS A 11 -1.78 -4.22 23.01
N ASP A 12 -2.42 -3.50 23.93
CA ASP A 12 -3.82 -3.08 23.81
C ASP A 12 -4.04 -2.09 22.66
N ASN A 13 -3.10 -1.17 22.42
CA ASN A 13 -3.20 -0.19 21.34
C ASN A 13 -3.05 -0.84 19.95
N PHE A 14 -2.13 -1.79 19.80
CA PHE A 14 -1.96 -2.55 18.55
C PHE A 14 -3.17 -3.44 18.29
N PHE A 15 -3.73 -4.04 19.35
CA PHE A 15 -4.97 -4.80 19.27
C PHE A 15 -6.12 -3.94 18.75
N LEU A 16 -6.30 -2.73 19.30
CA LEU A 16 -7.36 -1.82 18.87
C LEU A 16 -7.26 -1.49 17.38
N ILE A 17 -6.06 -1.21 16.87
CA ILE A 17 -5.91 -0.87 15.44
C ILE A 17 -6.12 -2.10 14.54
N LEU A 18 -5.66 -3.28 14.97
CA LEU A 18 -5.89 -4.52 14.24
C LEU A 18 -7.37 -4.92 14.24
N THR A 19 -8.12 -4.65 15.29
CA THR A 19 -9.58 -4.86 15.28
C THR A 19 -10.30 -3.91 14.34
N ILE A 20 -9.88 -2.65 14.25
CA ILE A 20 -10.41 -1.70 13.25
C ILE A 20 -10.11 -2.20 11.83
N SER A 21 -8.87 -2.63 11.54
CA SER A 21 -8.55 -3.14 10.21
C SER A 21 -9.28 -4.43 9.87
N PHE A 22 -9.49 -5.32 10.86
CA PHE A 22 -10.33 -6.50 10.72
C PHE A 22 -11.79 -6.16 10.35
N LEU A 23 -12.39 -5.18 11.03
CA LEU A 23 -13.75 -4.73 10.73
C LEU A 23 -13.86 -4.18 9.31
N LEU A 24 -12.87 -3.39 8.86
CA LEU A 24 -12.83 -2.88 7.49
C LEU A 24 -12.71 -4.01 6.45
N ILE A 25 -11.88 -5.02 6.72
CA ILE A 25 -11.76 -6.21 5.84
C ILE A 25 -13.09 -7.00 5.82
N SER A 26 -13.76 -7.11 6.97
CA SER A 26 -15.07 -7.76 7.06
C SER A 26 -16.13 -7.01 6.25
N ILE A 27 -16.14 -5.67 6.29
CA ILE A 27 -17.03 -4.83 5.47
C ILE A 27 -16.78 -5.07 3.97
N LEU A 28 -15.51 -5.14 3.55
CA LEU A 28 -15.17 -5.47 2.16
C LEU A 28 -15.69 -6.84 1.74
N LYS A 29 -15.55 -7.85 2.62
CA LYS A 29 -16.03 -9.20 2.36
C LYS A 29 -17.56 -9.30 2.33
N SER A 30 -18.26 -8.55 3.18
CA SER A 30 -19.71 -8.63 3.30
C SER A 30 -20.44 -7.85 2.22
N ILE A 31 -20.03 -6.60 1.94
CA ILE A 31 -20.78 -5.68 1.06
C ILE A 31 -20.14 -5.63 -0.33
N TYR A 32 -18.81 -5.62 -0.42
CA TYR A 32 -18.07 -5.28 -1.63
C TYR A 32 -17.24 -6.45 -2.19
N TRP A 33 -17.66 -7.69 -1.95
CA TRP A 33 -16.88 -8.87 -2.26
C TRP A 33 -16.49 -8.96 -3.74
N LYS A 34 -17.46 -8.69 -4.64
CA LYS A 34 -17.25 -8.73 -6.10
C LYS A 34 -16.14 -7.77 -6.53
N HIS A 35 -16.20 -6.51 -6.09
CA HIS A 35 -15.20 -5.48 -6.41
C HIS A 35 -13.84 -5.81 -5.77
N THR A 36 -13.83 -6.34 -4.55
CA THR A 36 -12.60 -6.75 -3.84
C THR A 36 -11.89 -7.89 -4.57
N ILE A 37 -12.62 -8.91 -5.04
CA ILE A 37 -12.07 -9.97 -5.88
C ILE A 37 -11.53 -9.41 -7.19
N LEU A 38 -12.24 -8.46 -7.81
CA LEU A 38 -11.83 -7.86 -9.07
C LEU A 38 -10.52 -7.07 -8.91
N LEU A 39 -10.37 -6.35 -7.79
CA LEU A 39 -9.14 -5.67 -7.39
C LEU A 39 -7.98 -6.66 -7.19
N LEU A 40 -8.20 -7.75 -6.46
CA LEU A 40 -7.18 -8.78 -6.23
C LEU A 40 -6.81 -9.53 -7.51
N LYS A 41 -7.78 -9.87 -8.37
CA LYS A 41 -7.52 -10.47 -9.69
C LYS A 41 -6.79 -9.49 -10.63
N GLY A 42 -7.00 -8.19 -10.43
CA GLY A 42 -6.31 -7.11 -11.14
C GLY A 42 -4.79 -7.09 -10.93
N LEU A 43 -4.28 -7.74 -9.88
CA LEU A 43 -2.83 -7.92 -9.64
C LEU A 43 -2.17 -8.83 -10.68
N PHE A 44 -2.93 -9.82 -11.17
CA PHE A 44 -2.40 -10.89 -12.04
C PHE A 44 -2.81 -10.74 -13.49
N TYR A 45 -3.94 -10.07 -13.77
CA TYR A 45 -4.38 -9.89 -15.15
C TYR A 45 -4.88 -8.46 -15.42
N GLN A 46 -4.30 -7.86 -16.46
CA GLN A 46 -4.67 -6.51 -16.94
C GLN A 46 -6.14 -6.39 -17.31
N ARG A 47 -6.75 -7.46 -17.81
CA ARG A 47 -8.15 -7.46 -18.26
C ARG A 47 -9.10 -7.09 -17.12
N TYR A 48 -8.86 -7.57 -15.91
CA TYR A 48 -9.68 -7.23 -14.75
C TYR A 48 -9.41 -5.80 -14.27
N SER A 49 -8.16 -5.33 -14.34
CA SER A 49 -7.84 -3.93 -14.05
C SER A 49 -8.52 -2.96 -15.04
N ASN A 50 -8.51 -3.28 -16.33
CA ASN A 50 -9.18 -2.50 -17.36
C ASN A 50 -10.71 -2.56 -17.23
N GLN A 51 -11.26 -3.70 -16.79
CA GLN A 51 -12.68 -3.83 -16.48
C GLN A 51 -13.06 -2.98 -15.27
N PHE A 52 -12.23 -3.00 -14.22
CA PHE A 52 -12.40 -2.13 -13.05
C PHE A 52 -12.41 -0.68 -13.49
N LEU A 53 -11.44 -0.23 -14.29
CA LEU A 53 -11.32 1.14 -14.82
C LEU A 53 -12.49 1.61 -15.69
N ARG A 54 -13.29 0.68 -16.26
CA ARG A 54 -14.47 0.99 -17.07
C ARG A 54 -15.74 1.13 -16.23
N GLU A 55 -15.75 0.68 -14.99
CA GLU A 55 -16.83 0.96 -14.06
C GLU A 55 -16.67 2.43 -13.61
N ASP A 56 -17.48 3.32 -14.18
CA ASP A 56 -17.44 4.76 -13.92
C ASP A 56 -17.44 5.02 -12.41
N ASN A 57 -16.39 5.68 -11.91
CA ASN A 57 -16.09 6.02 -10.50
C ASN A 57 -15.08 5.15 -9.73
N VAL A 58 -14.20 4.41 -10.39
CA VAL A 58 -13.08 3.69 -9.74
C VAL A 58 -12.41 4.45 -8.59
N PHE A 59 -12.02 5.71 -8.77
CA PHE A 59 -11.27 6.44 -7.74
C PHE A 59 -12.11 6.91 -6.54
N THR A 60 -13.42 7.02 -6.71
CA THR A 60 -14.38 7.46 -5.68
C THR A 60 -15.21 6.31 -5.13
N GLU A 61 -15.05 5.10 -5.65
CA GLU A 61 -15.70 3.92 -5.09
C GLU A 61 -15.28 3.72 -3.64
N ARG A 62 -16.28 3.45 -2.80
CA ARG A 62 -16.13 3.21 -1.36
C ARG A 62 -15.12 2.10 -1.08
N VAL A 63 -15.02 1.12 -1.99
CA VAL A 63 -14.03 0.03 -1.96
C VAL A 63 -12.61 0.56 -1.97
N ASN A 64 -12.31 1.54 -2.82
CA ASN A 64 -10.97 2.12 -2.93
C ASN A 64 -10.60 2.94 -1.70
N ILE A 65 -11.58 3.62 -1.09
CA ILE A 65 -11.39 4.36 0.16
C ILE A 65 -11.12 3.37 1.30
N ILE A 66 -11.95 2.34 1.47
CA ILE A 66 -11.81 1.33 2.53
C ILE A 66 -10.48 0.59 2.41
N THR A 67 -10.11 0.15 1.20
CA THR A 67 -8.83 -0.54 0.96
C THR A 67 -7.61 0.35 1.19
N SER A 68 -7.72 1.66 0.93
CA SER A 68 -6.67 2.62 1.27
C SER A 68 -6.53 2.83 2.77
N PHE A 69 -7.64 2.86 3.52
CA PHE A 69 -7.59 2.91 4.99
C PHE A 69 -6.94 1.66 5.58
N ILE A 70 -7.30 0.47 5.09
CA ILE A 70 -6.66 -0.80 5.52
C ILE A 70 -5.16 -0.76 5.26
N LEU A 71 -4.74 -0.28 4.08
CA LEU A 71 -3.34 -0.09 3.73
C LEU A 71 -2.62 0.83 4.73
N ILE A 72 -3.17 2.02 4.99
CA ILE A 72 -2.54 3.00 5.91
C ILE A 72 -2.37 2.39 7.31
N LEU A 73 -3.41 1.75 7.85
CA LEU A 73 -3.36 1.14 9.18
C LEU A 73 -2.33 0.00 9.23
N ASN A 74 -2.44 -0.99 8.33
CA ASN A 74 -1.58 -2.16 8.37
C ASN A 74 -0.11 -1.83 8.08
N LEU A 75 0.15 -0.93 7.12
CA LEU A 75 1.52 -0.50 6.83
C LEU A 75 2.12 0.33 7.97
N SER A 76 1.32 1.15 8.66
CA SER A 76 1.77 1.86 9.86
C SER A 76 2.14 0.92 11.01
N LEU A 77 1.37 -0.15 11.22
CA LEU A 77 1.67 -1.17 12.22
C LEU A 77 2.94 -1.97 11.87
N LEU A 78 3.16 -2.24 10.58
CA LEU A 78 4.38 -2.88 10.12
C LEU A 78 5.62 -2.01 10.39
N ILE A 79 5.54 -0.73 10.06
CA ILE A 79 6.63 0.23 10.33
C ILE A 79 6.86 0.36 11.83
N ALA A 80 5.81 0.47 12.63
CA ALA A 80 5.91 0.56 14.09
C ALA A 80 6.62 -0.68 14.68
N TYR A 81 6.37 -1.87 14.12
CA TYR A 81 7.05 -3.09 14.53
C TYR A 81 8.56 -3.03 14.26
N PHE A 82 8.96 -2.74 13.02
CA PHE A 82 10.37 -2.74 12.63
C PHE A 82 11.22 -1.67 13.32
N PHE A 83 10.60 -0.60 13.82
CA PHE A 83 11.28 0.46 14.56
C PHE A 83 11.05 0.39 16.08
N ASP A 84 10.48 -0.72 16.60
CA ASP A 84 10.18 -0.94 18.02
C ASP A 84 9.44 0.23 18.68
N ILE A 85 8.44 0.78 17.97
CA ILE A 85 7.74 1.99 18.41
C ILE A 85 6.60 1.62 19.35
N THR A 86 6.80 1.92 20.65
CA THR A 86 5.87 1.54 21.70
C THR A 86 4.84 2.59 22.12
N LEU A 87 5.12 3.86 21.82
CA LEU A 87 4.32 4.99 22.31
C LEU A 87 3.16 5.32 21.37
N LEU A 88 1.94 5.45 21.92
CA LEU A 88 0.71 5.76 21.17
C LEU A 88 0.85 7.03 20.30
N TYR A 89 1.40 8.11 20.86
CA TYR A 89 1.54 9.37 20.11
C TYR A 89 2.47 9.21 18.90
N LYS A 90 3.54 8.39 19.03
CA LYS A 90 4.45 8.10 17.92
C LYS A 90 3.74 7.27 16.86
N LEU A 91 2.91 6.31 17.27
CA LEU A 91 2.13 5.50 16.36
C LEU A 91 1.13 6.34 15.55
N MET A 92 0.39 7.25 16.20
CA MET A 92 -0.51 8.17 15.51
C MET A 92 0.24 9.07 14.51
N LEU A 93 1.45 9.50 14.87
CA LEU A 93 2.32 10.28 13.99
C LEU A 93 2.78 9.46 12.77
N ILE A 94 3.06 8.15 12.92
CA ILE A 94 3.35 7.26 11.79
C ILE A 94 2.15 7.13 10.88
N ILE A 95 0.93 6.91 11.42
CA ILE A 95 -0.30 6.82 10.61
C ILE A 95 -0.45 8.06 9.74
N ILE A 96 -0.28 9.26 10.32
CA ILE A 96 -0.35 10.53 9.60
C ILE A 96 0.73 10.60 8.52
N LYS A 97 1.99 10.24 8.83
CA LYS A 97 3.09 10.23 7.85
C LYS A 97 2.83 9.27 6.69
N VAL A 98 2.31 8.08 6.95
CA VAL A 98 1.98 7.08 5.93
C VAL A 98 0.83 7.59 5.04
N ALA A 99 -0.22 8.15 5.64
CA ALA A 99 -1.32 8.73 4.87
C ALA A 99 -0.83 9.88 3.96
N LEU A 100 -0.02 10.78 4.52
CA LEU A 100 0.55 11.92 3.79
C LEU A 100 1.49 11.47 2.67
N PHE A 101 2.27 10.41 2.87
CA PHE A 101 3.09 9.80 1.83
C PHE A 101 2.26 9.35 0.62
N TYR A 102 1.15 8.62 0.85
CA TYR A 102 0.28 8.18 -0.25
C TYR A 102 -0.44 9.35 -0.94
N LEU A 103 -0.85 10.38 -0.21
CA LEU A 103 -1.44 11.58 -0.80
C LEU A 103 -0.44 12.32 -1.71
N ILE A 104 0.78 12.56 -1.21
CA ILE A 104 1.85 13.18 -2.00
C ILE A 104 2.12 12.37 -3.26
N LYS A 105 2.20 11.03 -3.14
CA LYS A 105 2.41 10.13 -4.27
C LYS A 105 1.35 10.33 -5.37
N VAL A 106 0.07 10.40 -5.01
CA VAL A 106 -1.01 10.65 -5.97
C VAL A 106 -0.86 12.02 -6.63
N VAL A 107 -0.55 13.06 -5.86
CA VAL A 107 -0.36 14.43 -6.36
C VAL A 107 0.81 14.52 -7.35
N ILE A 108 1.94 13.86 -7.06
CA ILE A 108 3.12 13.82 -7.94
C ILE A 108 2.76 13.18 -9.28
N ILE A 109 2.15 11.98 -9.24
CA ILE A 109 1.79 11.27 -10.48
C ILE A 109 0.80 12.09 -11.30
N TRP A 110 -0.20 12.68 -10.64
CA TRP A 110 -1.18 13.52 -11.31
C TRP A 110 -0.55 14.77 -11.95
N SER A 111 0.36 15.43 -11.24
CA SER A 111 1.05 16.62 -11.73
C SER A 111 1.91 16.30 -12.96
N ILE A 112 2.70 15.23 -12.91
CA ILE A 112 3.52 14.76 -14.04
C ILE A 112 2.64 14.45 -15.24
N SER A 113 1.54 13.73 -15.02
CA SER A 113 0.60 13.36 -16.07
C SER A 113 -0.06 14.57 -16.74
N LYS A 114 -0.27 15.66 -15.98
CA LYS A 114 -0.78 16.93 -16.50
C LYS A 114 0.28 17.65 -17.36
N VAL A 115 1.55 17.66 -16.94
CA VAL A 115 2.66 18.29 -17.67
C VAL A 115 2.88 17.62 -19.03
N PHE A 116 2.84 16.29 -19.07
CA PHE A 116 3.06 15.54 -20.32
C PHE A 116 1.82 15.46 -21.23
N MET A 117 0.68 16.05 -20.86
CA MET A 117 -0.60 15.94 -21.59
C MET A 117 -1.13 14.49 -21.71
N LEU A 118 -0.76 13.61 -20.77
CA LEU A 118 -1.09 12.17 -20.76
C LEU A 118 -2.12 11.85 -19.68
N ARG A 119 -3.26 12.55 -19.66
CA ARG A 119 -4.23 12.50 -18.55
C ARG A 119 -4.81 11.10 -18.30
N GLU A 120 -5.15 10.36 -19.36
CA GLU A 120 -5.74 9.02 -19.24
C GLU A 120 -4.74 8.00 -18.70
N ILE A 121 -3.50 8.10 -19.16
CA ILE A 121 -2.41 7.20 -18.75
C ILE A 121 -1.97 7.54 -17.33
N GLY A 122 -2.00 8.81 -16.95
CA GLY A 122 -1.80 9.25 -15.58
C GLY A 122 -2.79 8.63 -14.60
N LYS A 123 -4.09 8.65 -14.93
CA LYS A 123 -5.11 7.96 -14.14
C LYS A 123 -4.79 6.47 -14.01
N LEU A 124 -4.45 5.83 -15.13
CA LEU A 124 -4.11 4.41 -15.15
C LEU A 124 -2.86 4.09 -14.31
N ALA A 125 -1.82 4.91 -14.38
CA ALA A 125 -0.62 4.78 -13.56
C ALA A 125 -0.90 4.97 -12.06
N ILE A 126 -1.72 5.96 -11.67
CA ILE A 126 -2.18 6.14 -10.28
C ILE A 126 -2.93 4.88 -9.82
N PHE A 127 -3.84 4.38 -10.65
CA PHE A 127 -4.64 3.21 -10.34
C PHE A 127 -3.77 1.98 -10.06
N PHE A 128 -2.89 1.62 -11.01
CA PHE A 128 -2.02 0.45 -10.85
C PHE A 128 -1.03 0.62 -9.71
N SER A 129 -0.42 1.81 -9.54
CA SER A 129 0.53 2.02 -8.45
C SER A 129 -0.14 1.87 -7.08
N LEU A 130 -1.38 2.35 -6.90
CA LEU A 130 -2.16 2.16 -5.67
C LEU A 130 -2.76 0.75 -5.55
N LEU A 131 -3.06 0.07 -6.65
CA LEU A 131 -3.69 -1.26 -6.62
C LEU A 131 -2.77 -2.29 -5.94
N PHE A 132 -1.49 -2.33 -6.32
CA PHE A 132 -0.52 -3.23 -5.68
C PHE A 132 -0.34 -2.91 -4.19
N ASP A 133 -0.22 -1.62 -3.86
CA ASP A 133 -0.04 -1.18 -2.48
C ASP A 133 -1.25 -1.59 -1.61
N ARG A 134 -2.48 -1.37 -2.10
CA ARG A 134 -3.71 -1.72 -1.37
C ARG A 134 -3.90 -3.22 -1.20
N ALA A 135 -3.63 -4.00 -2.24
CA ALA A 135 -3.67 -5.45 -2.15
C ALA A 135 -2.66 -5.98 -1.14
N PHE A 136 -1.45 -5.44 -1.14
CA PHE A 136 -0.43 -5.77 -0.15
C PHE A 136 -0.92 -5.47 1.28
N GLY A 137 -1.53 -4.29 1.50
CA GLY A 137 -2.12 -3.92 2.79
C GLY A 137 -3.16 -4.93 3.31
N ILE A 138 -3.99 -5.48 2.43
CA ILE A 138 -4.98 -6.51 2.79
C ILE A 138 -4.28 -7.85 3.12
N LEU A 139 -3.32 -8.25 2.30
CA LEU A 139 -2.62 -9.54 2.45
C LEU A 139 -1.70 -9.60 3.67
N ILE A 140 -1.16 -8.47 4.09
CA ILE A 140 -0.26 -8.40 5.24
C ILE A 140 -0.99 -8.56 6.58
N PHE A 141 -2.29 -8.28 6.62
CA PHE A 141 -3.11 -8.31 7.83
C PHE A 141 -2.96 -9.60 8.66
N PRO A 142 -3.15 -10.82 8.11
CA PRO A 142 -2.99 -12.05 8.88
C PRO A 142 -1.58 -12.19 9.47
N PHE A 143 -0.55 -11.80 8.72
CA PHE A 143 0.84 -11.88 9.19
C PHE A 143 1.12 -10.91 10.34
N LEU A 144 0.55 -9.70 10.31
CA LEU A 144 0.64 -8.75 11.42
C LEU A 144 0.00 -9.31 12.70
N PHE A 145 -1.16 -9.96 12.57
CA PHE A 145 -1.82 -10.59 13.71
C PHE A 145 -0.93 -11.65 14.34
N PHE A 146 -0.32 -12.53 13.53
CA PHE A 146 0.64 -13.53 14.02
C PHE A 146 1.86 -12.88 14.68
N LEU A 147 2.40 -11.84 14.07
CA LEU A 147 3.63 -11.19 14.51
C LEU A 147 3.47 -10.45 15.85
N TYR A 148 2.32 -9.84 16.13
CA TYR A 148 2.09 -9.11 17.39
C TYR A 148 1.58 -9.98 18.55
N PHE A 149 0.80 -11.03 18.28
CA PHE A 149 0.12 -11.79 19.33
C PHE A 149 0.66 -13.20 19.58
N PHE A 150 1.33 -13.81 18.61
CA PHE A 150 1.86 -15.16 18.80
C PHE A 150 3.32 -15.15 19.25
N PHE A 151 3.68 -16.20 19.99
CA PHE A 151 5.03 -16.48 20.45
C PHE A 151 5.89 -17.20 19.39
N PHE A 152 5.39 -17.37 18.16
CA PHE A 152 6.17 -17.98 17.08
C PHE A 152 7.48 -17.20 16.84
N GLU A 153 8.47 -17.86 16.25
CA GLU A 153 9.73 -17.22 15.87
C GLU A 153 9.45 -16.00 14.98
N THR A 154 9.52 -14.81 15.59
CA THR A 154 9.23 -13.52 14.95
C THR A 154 10.11 -13.29 13.72
N ILE A 155 11.29 -13.91 13.69
CA ILE A 155 12.23 -13.94 12.57
C ILE A 155 11.58 -14.60 11.34
N ILE A 156 10.94 -15.76 11.47
CA ILE A 156 10.30 -16.46 10.34
C ILE A 156 9.17 -15.62 9.77
N ILE A 157 8.30 -15.05 10.61
CA ILE A 157 7.18 -14.25 10.12
C ILE A 157 7.68 -12.95 9.46
N SER A 158 8.69 -12.29 10.05
CA SER A 158 9.27 -11.08 9.46
C SER A 158 9.93 -11.33 8.10
N THR A 159 10.63 -12.46 7.93
CA THR A 159 11.24 -12.85 6.65
C THR A 159 10.19 -13.14 5.58
N LEU A 160 9.09 -13.81 5.95
CA LEU A 160 7.94 -14.00 5.04
C LEU A 160 7.31 -12.67 4.61
N ILE A 161 7.14 -11.72 5.53
CA ILE A 161 6.61 -10.39 5.19
C ILE A 161 7.55 -9.65 4.24
N ILE A 162 8.86 -9.70 4.47
CA ILE A 162 9.86 -9.09 3.59
C ILE A 162 9.83 -9.72 2.20
N LEU A 163 9.73 -11.05 2.11
CA LEU A 163 9.61 -11.76 0.83
C LEU A 163 8.32 -11.39 0.09
N LEU A 164 7.19 -11.28 0.81
CA LEU A 164 5.93 -10.76 0.26
C LEU A 164 6.09 -9.32 -0.24
N PHE A 165 6.78 -8.45 0.51
CA PHE A 165 7.03 -7.08 0.06
C PHE A 165 7.86 -7.04 -1.24
N ILE A 166 8.94 -7.82 -1.31
CA ILE A 166 9.81 -7.90 -2.49
C ILE A 166 9.02 -8.41 -3.71
N THR A 167 8.25 -9.49 -3.55
CA THR A 167 7.45 -10.05 -4.65
C THR A 167 6.40 -9.05 -5.17
N PHE A 168 5.69 -8.35 -4.28
CA PHE A 168 4.75 -7.30 -4.67
C PHE A 168 5.45 -6.12 -5.36
N PHE A 169 6.64 -5.74 -4.90
CA PHE A 169 7.43 -4.67 -5.50
C PHE A 169 7.89 -5.03 -6.92
N ILE A 170 8.40 -6.25 -7.13
CA ILE A 170 8.79 -6.75 -8.46
C ILE A 170 7.58 -6.81 -9.40
N LEU A 171 6.44 -7.35 -8.93
CA LEU A 171 5.21 -7.39 -9.72
C LEU A 171 4.78 -5.98 -10.13
N LYS A 172 4.80 -5.02 -9.20
CA LYS A 172 4.43 -3.64 -9.48
C LYS A 172 5.28 -3.01 -10.58
N ILE A 173 6.61 -3.13 -10.48
CA ILE A 173 7.53 -2.62 -11.51
C ILE A 173 7.27 -3.30 -12.86
N PHE A 174 7.12 -4.62 -12.86
CA PHE A 174 6.83 -5.39 -14.07
C PHE A 174 5.56 -4.91 -14.77
N TRP A 175 4.48 -4.71 -14.00
CA TRP A 175 3.19 -4.28 -14.54
C TRP A 175 3.23 -2.84 -15.05
N LEU A 176 3.85 -1.91 -14.33
CA LEU A 176 3.99 -0.54 -14.78
C LEU A 176 4.84 -0.43 -16.06
N TRP A 177 5.91 -1.23 -16.16
CA TRP A 177 6.68 -1.34 -17.40
C TRP A 177 5.81 -1.89 -18.53
N LYS A 178 5.10 -2.99 -18.31
CA LYS A 178 4.23 -3.59 -19.33
C LYS A 178 3.22 -2.58 -19.87
N ILE A 179 2.54 -1.84 -18.99
CA ILE A 179 1.59 -0.79 -19.37
C ILE A 179 2.27 0.31 -20.18
N GLY A 180 3.46 0.74 -19.76
CA GLY A 180 4.27 1.71 -20.50
C GLY A 180 4.57 1.24 -21.92
N LYS A 181 4.95 -0.02 -22.11
CA LYS A 181 5.36 -0.56 -23.43
C LYS A 181 4.19 -0.74 -24.40
N PHE A 182 3.01 -1.15 -23.93
CA PHE A 182 1.87 -1.49 -24.81
C PHE A 182 1.00 -0.28 -25.19
N ASN A 183 0.94 0.78 -24.38
CA ASN A 183 0.12 1.96 -24.67
C ASN A 183 0.88 3.09 -25.37
N PHE A 184 2.21 3.03 -25.38
CA PHE A 184 3.04 4.09 -25.91
C PHE A 184 3.97 3.53 -26.97
N GLY A 185 3.80 3.97 -28.22
CA GLY A 185 4.88 3.93 -29.22
C GLY A 185 6.06 4.85 -28.87
N PHE A 186 6.26 5.21 -27.59
CA PHE A 186 7.35 6.05 -27.12
C PHE A 186 8.63 5.24 -26.93
N SER A 187 9.78 5.90 -27.07
CA SER A 187 11.08 5.28 -26.83
C SER A 187 11.20 4.80 -25.37
N HIS A 188 11.85 3.65 -25.19
CA HIS A 188 11.97 2.93 -23.92
C HIS A 188 12.56 3.79 -22.78
N PHE A 189 13.30 4.85 -23.13
CA PHE A 189 13.98 5.74 -22.21
C PHE A 189 13.03 6.63 -21.39
N TYR A 190 11.93 7.12 -21.99
CA TYR A 190 11.00 8.03 -21.29
C TYR A 190 10.14 7.32 -20.23
N ILE A 191 9.77 6.06 -20.49
CA ILE A 191 9.02 5.23 -19.55
C ILE A 191 9.89 4.88 -18.34
N PHE A 192 11.17 4.56 -18.59
CA PHE A 192 12.15 4.29 -17.54
C PHE A 192 12.42 5.53 -16.67
N LEU A 193 12.60 6.70 -17.28
CA LEU A 193 12.83 7.95 -16.58
C LEU A 193 11.61 8.39 -15.73
N TYR A 194 10.39 8.14 -16.24
CA TYR A 194 9.14 8.32 -15.49
C TYR A 194 9.07 7.39 -14.26
N LEU A 195 9.36 6.09 -14.43
CA LEU A 195 9.39 5.12 -13.33
C LEU A 195 10.42 5.49 -12.25
N CYS A 196 11.61 5.94 -12.67
CA CYS A 196 12.67 6.37 -11.76
C CYS A 196 12.30 7.62 -10.95
N ILE A 197 11.69 8.64 -11.58
CA ILE A 197 11.30 9.89 -10.89
C ILE A 197 10.10 9.66 -9.95
N VAL A 198 9.18 8.78 -10.31
CA VAL A 198 7.92 8.62 -9.57
C VAL A 198 8.03 7.61 -8.43
N GLU A 199 8.68 6.46 -8.65
CA GLU A 199 8.68 5.37 -7.65
C GLU A 199 9.98 5.26 -6.86
N ILE A 200 11.13 5.51 -7.49
CA ILE A 200 12.44 5.32 -6.86
C ILE A 200 12.93 6.61 -6.18
N PHE A 201 12.71 7.77 -6.81
CA PHE A 201 13.19 9.06 -6.31
C PHE A 201 12.63 9.48 -4.94
N PRO A 202 11.33 9.28 -4.61
CA PRO A 202 10.82 9.64 -3.27
C PRO A 202 11.40 8.76 -2.16
N VAL A 203 11.73 7.50 -2.47
CA VAL A 203 12.36 6.56 -1.53
C VAL A 203 13.80 6.97 -1.25
N LEU A 204 14.56 7.37 -2.27
CA LEU A 204 15.91 7.91 -2.12
C LEU A 204 15.98 9.19 -1.27
N LEU A 205 15.01 10.09 -1.42
CA LEU A 205 14.91 11.30 -0.58
C LEU A 205 14.67 10.98 0.90
N LEU A 206 13.88 9.94 1.20
CA LEU A 206 13.63 9.50 2.58
C LEU A 206 14.86 8.82 3.21
N VAL A 207 15.67 8.11 2.40
CA VAL A 207 16.92 7.47 2.86
C VAL A 207 18.00 8.51 3.13
N LYS A 208 18.07 9.59 2.33
CA LYS A 208 19.12 10.60 2.48
C LYS A 208 19.00 11.44 3.76
N ASN A 209 17.80 11.60 4.31
CA ASN A 209 17.58 12.33 5.57
C ASN A 209 17.98 11.54 6.84
N LYS A 210 18.65 10.39 6.69
CA LYS A 210 19.21 9.57 7.79
C LYS A 210 20.75 9.49 7.76
N ILE A 211 21.42 10.27 6.92
CA ILE A 211 22.88 10.46 6.92
C ILE A 211 23.14 11.92 7.29
#